data_AF-A0A3P8UBQ5-F1
#
_entry.id   AF-A0A3P8UBQ5-F1
#
_cell.length_a   1.000
_cell.length_b   1.000
_cell.length_c   1.000
_cell.angle_alpha   90.00
_cell.angle_beta   90.00
_cell.angle_gamma   90.00
#
_symmetry.space_group_name_H-M   'P 1'
#
loop_
_entity.id
_entity.type
_entity.pdbx_description
1 polymer ?
#
loop_
_entity_poly.entity_id
_entity_poly.type
_entity_poly.pdbx_seq_one_letter_code
_entity_poly.pdbx_strand_id
1 'polypeptide(L)'
;MTVPRWPTARGTALPSRWGAASPRCRDTASGAGFLVVSYGPNALQVQPDVLEEQQCKDAQLDLETRQRAFLWCREFLHGAWKNLEEEEFCISVIRGGLSNKLFLCSLSDSVDSDGEEPRSVLLRLYGAILQMSCNKGDSTQSNKENQTQGTEAMILESVMFAILAERELGPKLYGIFPQGRLEQYIPSRKLDTSELSHPPISAEVAEKMAKFHAMRMPFNKEPKWLFGTMDNVNESHITSSVCEQVFSSLSRSLLDSTPSPVVFCHNDCQEGNILLLNAQNTEDRQKLMLIDFEYSSYNYRGFDIGNHFCEWMYDYDCDEFPYFSVNTQAYPSKAQQLHFIEHYLRESHCGFDDLSEEEQRRLKEDMYQEVNRFSLASHFFWGLWSIIQARLSTIQFGYLDYALARFDAYFQQKKIWAK
;
A
#
# COMPACT_ATOMS: atom_id res chain seq x y z
N MET A 1 -18.90 -40.99 21.31
CA MET A 1 -20.33 -41.11 21.70
C MET A 1 -20.49 -40.22 22.92
N THR A 2 -21.23 -39.11 22.94
CA THR A 2 -22.54 -38.80 22.35
C THR A 2 -22.76 -37.28 22.31
N VAL A 3 -23.37 -36.83 21.22
CA VAL A 3 -23.86 -35.47 20.93
C VAL A 3 -25.23 -35.25 21.58
N PRO A 4 -25.60 -34.02 21.99
CA PRO A 4 -27.01 -33.61 22.14
C PRO A 4 -27.33 -32.45 21.18
N ARG A 5 -27.94 -32.70 20.02
CA ARG A 5 -29.39 -32.62 19.67
C ARG A 5 -30.19 -31.42 20.23
N TRP A 6 -30.60 -30.58 19.28
CA TRP A 6 -31.64 -29.55 19.30
C TRP A 6 -33.06 -30.08 19.59
N PRO A 7 -33.97 -29.23 20.10
CA PRO A 7 -35.41 -29.40 19.93
C PRO A 7 -36.01 -28.40 18.91
N THR A 8 -36.90 -28.94 18.08
CA THR A 8 -37.77 -28.27 17.11
C THR A 8 -39.18 -28.05 17.67
N ALA A 9 -39.81 -26.92 17.35
CA ALA A 9 -41.27 -26.72 17.32
C ALA A 9 -41.56 -25.50 16.40
N ARG A 10 -42.12 -25.66 15.19
CA ARG A 10 -43.57 -25.55 14.82
C ARG A 10 -44.32 -24.53 15.69
N GLY A 11 -44.92 -23.44 15.23
CA GLY A 11 -45.41 -23.03 13.90
C GLY A 11 -46.88 -22.66 14.05
N THR A 12 -47.26 -21.39 13.87
CA THR A 12 -48.66 -20.96 13.63
C THR A 12 -48.69 -19.64 12.86
N ALA A 13 -49.61 -19.59 11.90
CA ALA A 13 -49.73 -18.63 10.82
C ALA A 13 -50.52 -17.34 11.17
N LEU A 14 -50.18 -16.28 10.43
CA LEU A 14 -50.99 -15.19 9.83
C LEU A 14 -52.51 -15.08 10.16
N PRO A 15 -53.04 -13.83 10.16
CA PRO A 15 -53.62 -13.32 8.91
C PRO A 15 -53.34 -11.84 8.58
N SER A 16 -53.30 -11.63 7.26
CA SER A 16 -53.37 -10.41 6.46
C SER A 16 -54.62 -9.54 6.69
N ARG A 17 -54.57 -8.24 6.34
CA ARG A 17 -55.04 -7.66 5.03
C ARG A 17 -55.58 -6.21 5.16
N TRP A 18 -55.42 -5.44 4.06
CA TRP A 18 -56.06 -4.15 3.66
C TRP A 18 -55.51 -2.84 4.27
N GLY A 19 -55.30 -1.74 3.54
CA GLY A 19 -55.56 -1.40 2.13
C GLY A 19 -55.13 0.04 1.79
N ALA A 20 -54.91 0.24 0.48
CA ALA A 20 -54.77 1.43 -0.36
C ALA A 20 -54.99 2.87 0.19
N ALA A 21 -54.20 3.83 -0.30
CA ALA A 21 -54.62 4.85 -1.29
C ALA A 21 -53.56 5.96 -1.51
N SER A 22 -53.26 6.25 -2.79
CA SER A 22 -52.73 7.56 -3.24
C SER A 22 -53.86 8.58 -3.35
N PRO A 23 -53.54 9.88 -3.51
CA PRO A 23 -53.78 10.50 -4.82
C PRO A 23 -52.72 11.53 -5.28
N ARG A 24 -52.62 11.68 -6.61
CA ARG A 24 -52.05 12.82 -7.37
C ARG A 24 -53.00 14.05 -7.21
N CYS A 25 -52.76 15.32 -7.57
CA CYS A 25 -51.96 15.96 -8.62
C CYS A 25 -52.18 17.51 -8.53
N ARG A 26 -51.32 18.29 -9.24
CA ARG A 26 -51.49 19.64 -9.87
C ARG A 26 -50.81 20.88 -9.25
N ASP A 27 -49.70 21.23 -9.91
CA ASP A 27 -49.44 22.43 -10.74
C ASP A 27 -49.70 23.86 -10.23
N THR A 28 -48.68 24.71 -10.32
CA THR A 28 -48.72 25.97 -11.11
C THR A 28 -47.29 26.46 -11.40
N ALA A 29 -47.14 27.10 -12.57
CA ALA A 29 -45.89 27.38 -13.27
C ALA A 29 -45.59 28.89 -13.39
N SER A 30 -44.31 29.22 -13.63
CA SER A 30 -43.80 30.31 -14.52
C SER A 30 -42.26 30.22 -14.48
N GLY A 31 -41.52 29.90 -15.57
CA GLY A 31 -41.27 30.67 -16.80
C GLY A 31 -40.00 31.53 -16.58
N ALA A 32 -38.94 31.57 -17.37
CA ALA A 32 -38.61 31.08 -18.72
C ALA A 32 -37.08 31.15 -18.95
N GLY A 33 -36.55 30.43 -19.96
CA GLY A 33 -35.20 30.71 -20.52
C GLY A 33 -34.47 29.51 -21.10
N PHE A 34 -34.73 29.21 -22.38
CA PHE A 34 -34.24 28.07 -23.17
C PHE A 34 -32.77 28.18 -23.63
N LEU A 35 -32.08 27.03 -23.71
CA LEU A 35 -31.25 26.66 -24.87
C LEU A 35 -31.42 25.15 -25.12
N VAL A 36 -31.90 24.78 -26.30
CA VAL A 36 -32.15 23.40 -26.75
C VAL A 36 -31.08 22.99 -27.74
N VAL A 37 -30.43 21.85 -27.52
CA VAL A 37 -29.88 21.00 -28.58
C VAL A 37 -30.30 19.57 -28.28
N SER A 38 -31.02 18.99 -29.24
CA SER A 38 -31.66 17.69 -29.21
C SER A 38 -30.70 16.54 -29.55
N TYR A 39 -30.83 15.40 -28.87
CA TYR A 39 -30.51 14.08 -29.44
C TYR A 39 -31.59 13.07 -29.06
N GLY A 40 -32.11 12.36 -30.06
CA GLY A 40 -33.10 11.29 -29.93
C GLY A 40 -32.47 9.93 -29.56
N PRO A 41 -33.31 8.92 -29.25
CA PRO A 41 -32.89 7.71 -28.56
C PRO A 41 -32.52 6.60 -29.54
N ASN A 42 -31.41 5.91 -29.29
CA ASN A 42 -31.22 4.53 -29.71
C ASN A 42 -30.48 3.78 -28.60
N ALA A 43 -31.16 2.78 -28.05
CA ALA A 43 -30.59 1.79 -27.16
C ALA A 43 -29.63 0.90 -27.97
N LEU A 44 -28.40 0.77 -27.49
CA LEU A 44 -27.47 -0.28 -27.93
C LEU A 44 -26.79 -0.86 -26.69
N GLN A 45 -26.82 -2.18 -26.62
CA GLN A 45 -26.31 -3.03 -25.57
C GLN A 45 -24.79 -2.81 -25.42
N VAL A 46 -24.31 -2.69 -24.18
CA VAL A 46 -22.89 -2.68 -23.86
C VAL A 46 -22.37 -4.11 -23.91
N GLN A 47 -21.67 -4.46 -24.99
CA GLN A 47 -20.70 -5.55 -25.03
C GLN A 47 -19.30 -4.96 -24.80
N PRO A 48 -18.34 -5.74 -24.26
CA PRO A 48 -17.00 -5.26 -23.95
C PRO A 48 -16.21 -5.06 -25.24
N ASP A 49 -15.88 -3.82 -25.58
CA ASP A 49 -14.96 -3.53 -26.69
C ASP A 49 -13.54 -3.92 -26.27
N VAL A 50 -13.08 -5.03 -26.83
CA VAL A 50 -11.68 -5.32 -27.10
C VAL A 50 -11.25 -4.30 -28.15
N LEU A 51 -10.50 -3.28 -27.73
CA LEU A 51 -9.89 -2.34 -28.66
C LEU A 51 -8.78 -3.05 -29.43
N GLU A 52 -9.06 -3.35 -30.70
CA GLU A 52 -8.08 -3.74 -31.71
C GLU A 52 -7.09 -2.59 -31.98
N GLU A 53 -5.80 -2.94 -31.86
CA GLU A 53 -4.69 -2.47 -32.69
C GLU A 53 -4.59 -0.96 -32.97
N GLN A 54 -4.29 -0.19 -31.93
CA GLN A 54 -3.51 1.03 -32.08
C GLN A 54 -2.06 0.73 -31.72
N GLN A 55 -1.18 0.79 -32.73
CA GLN A 55 0.27 0.59 -32.62
C GLN A 55 0.87 1.41 -31.47
N CYS A 56 0.94 0.79 -30.30
CA CYS A 56 1.78 1.21 -29.20
C CYS A 56 3.22 0.93 -29.64
N LYS A 57 4.07 1.96 -29.66
CA LYS A 57 5.52 1.74 -29.75
C LYS A 57 5.95 1.06 -28.46
N ASP A 58 5.87 -0.26 -28.43
CA ASP A 58 6.51 -1.09 -27.43
C ASP A 58 7.99 -0.68 -27.41
N ALA A 59 8.46 -0.28 -26.22
CA ALA A 59 9.86 -0.34 -25.93
C ALA A 59 10.25 -1.81 -26.10
N GLN A 60 10.88 -2.14 -27.23
CA GLN A 60 11.26 -3.49 -27.60
C GLN A 60 12.06 -4.07 -26.42
N LEU A 61 11.45 -5.03 -25.69
CA LEU A 61 12.09 -5.75 -24.61
C LEU A 61 13.43 -6.26 -25.12
N ASP A 62 14.53 -5.94 -24.42
CA ASP A 62 15.84 -6.35 -24.89
C ASP A 62 15.92 -7.89 -24.89
N LEU A 63 16.51 -8.45 -25.94
CA LEU A 63 16.58 -9.89 -26.17
C LEU A 63 17.31 -10.63 -25.04
N GLU A 64 18.32 -9.98 -24.43
CA GLU A 64 19.09 -10.54 -23.31
C GLU A 64 18.23 -10.68 -22.05
N THR A 65 17.36 -9.71 -21.77
CA THR A 65 16.42 -9.76 -20.65
C THR A 65 15.37 -10.86 -20.86
N ARG A 66 14.84 -11.01 -22.08
CA ARG A 66 13.95 -12.13 -22.41
C ARG A 66 14.63 -13.48 -22.20
N GLN A 67 15.84 -13.65 -22.71
CA GLN A 67 16.60 -14.91 -22.58
C GLN A 67 16.91 -15.24 -21.12
N ARG A 68 17.35 -14.25 -20.32
CA ARG A 68 17.61 -14.47 -18.89
C ARG A 68 16.34 -14.82 -18.13
N ALA A 69 15.23 -14.12 -18.40
CA ALA A 69 13.93 -14.42 -17.78
C ALA A 69 13.47 -15.86 -18.08
N PHE A 70 13.62 -16.30 -19.33
CA PHE A 70 13.35 -17.68 -19.74
C PHE A 70 14.19 -18.69 -18.95
N LEU A 71 15.52 -18.47 -18.89
CA LEU A 71 16.44 -19.35 -18.17
C LEU A 71 16.11 -19.43 -16.67
N TRP A 72 15.84 -18.30 -16.01
CA TRP A 72 15.45 -18.29 -14.60
C TRP A 72 14.13 -19.01 -14.36
N CYS A 73 13.10 -18.78 -15.19
CA CYS A 73 11.83 -19.48 -15.05
C CYS A 73 12.02 -21.00 -15.19
N ARG A 74 12.79 -21.45 -16.18
CA ARG A 74 13.07 -22.87 -16.39
C ARG A 74 13.94 -23.49 -15.29
N GLU A 75 14.87 -22.73 -14.70
CA GLU A 75 15.73 -23.21 -13.62
C GLU A 75 14.97 -23.36 -12.30
N PHE A 76 14.19 -22.36 -11.91
CA PHE A 76 13.57 -22.29 -10.58
C PHE A 76 12.15 -22.88 -10.52
N LEU A 77 11.40 -22.85 -11.61
CA LEU A 77 10.04 -23.42 -11.66
C LEU A 77 10.08 -24.89 -12.08
N HIS A 78 9.02 -25.63 -11.75
CA HIS A 78 8.86 -27.05 -12.08
C HIS A 78 7.73 -27.27 -13.11
N GLY A 79 7.44 -28.53 -13.43
CA GLY A 79 6.37 -28.90 -14.37
C GLY A 79 6.69 -28.41 -15.79
N ALA A 80 5.66 -27.86 -16.46
CA ALA A 80 5.75 -27.44 -17.86
C ALA A 80 6.93 -26.47 -18.13
N TRP A 81 7.30 -25.65 -17.15
CA TRP A 81 8.44 -24.72 -17.25
C TRP A 81 9.79 -25.40 -17.53
N LYS A 82 9.99 -26.65 -17.12
CA LYS A 82 11.27 -27.37 -17.30
C LYS A 82 11.54 -27.75 -18.75
N ASN A 83 10.48 -28.05 -19.49
CA ASN A 83 10.52 -28.54 -20.87
C ASN A 83 10.03 -27.47 -21.87
N LEU A 84 9.81 -26.23 -21.42
CA LEU A 84 9.33 -25.13 -22.24
C LEU A 84 10.38 -24.74 -23.29
N GLU A 85 9.95 -24.62 -24.54
CA GLU A 85 10.76 -24.07 -25.61
C GLU A 85 10.74 -22.53 -25.60
N GLU A 86 11.79 -21.88 -26.11
CA GLU A 86 11.94 -20.41 -25.98
C GLU A 86 10.84 -19.64 -26.76
N GLU A 87 10.28 -20.24 -27.80
CA GLU A 87 9.19 -19.68 -28.61
C GLU A 87 7.86 -19.65 -27.84
N GLU A 88 7.68 -20.56 -26.89
CA GLU A 88 6.45 -20.70 -26.08
C GLU A 88 6.46 -19.83 -24.82
N PHE A 89 7.61 -19.23 -24.51
CA PHE A 89 7.78 -18.33 -23.38
C PHE A 89 7.17 -16.95 -23.65
N CYS A 90 6.19 -16.54 -22.85
CA CYS A 90 5.61 -15.21 -22.92
C CYS A 90 6.20 -14.30 -21.83
N ILE A 91 6.56 -13.07 -22.21
CA ILE A 91 7.04 -12.05 -21.27
C ILE A 91 6.46 -10.69 -21.64
N SER A 92 5.93 -9.96 -20.65
CA SER A 92 5.47 -8.58 -20.81
C SER A 92 5.97 -7.70 -19.66
N VAL A 93 6.17 -6.41 -19.93
CA VAL A 93 6.57 -5.45 -18.90
C VAL A 93 5.36 -5.07 -18.07
N ILE A 94 5.47 -5.16 -16.75
CA ILE A 94 4.48 -4.59 -15.82
C ILE A 94 4.95 -3.19 -15.44
N ARG A 95 4.13 -2.18 -15.75
CA ARG A 95 4.35 -0.82 -15.25
C ARG A 95 3.87 -0.77 -13.80
N GLY A 96 4.78 -0.54 -12.86
CA GLY A 96 4.41 -0.51 -11.44
C GLY A 96 5.60 -0.53 -10.49
N GLY A 97 6.36 0.57 -10.45
CA GLY A 97 7.42 0.75 -9.46
C GLY A 97 8.49 1.72 -9.95
N LEU A 98 8.85 2.68 -9.10
CA LEU A 98 9.89 3.66 -9.38
C LEU A 98 11.32 3.06 -9.24
N SER A 99 11.45 2.00 -8.43
CA SER A 99 12.75 1.44 -8.01
C SER A 99 13.14 0.13 -8.71
N ASN A 100 12.19 -0.66 -9.23
CA ASN A 100 12.41 -2.03 -9.72
C ASN A 100 11.78 -2.28 -11.10
N LYS A 101 12.42 -3.12 -11.93
CA LYS A 101 11.85 -3.56 -13.22
C LYS A 101 11.01 -4.82 -13.00
N LEU A 102 9.74 -4.78 -13.41
CA LEU A 102 8.79 -5.88 -13.25
C LEU A 102 8.40 -6.47 -14.60
N PHE A 103 8.39 -7.79 -14.68
CA PHE A 103 7.96 -8.52 -15.87
C PHE A 103 6.97 -9.62 -15.47
N LEU A 104 5.89 -9.77 -16.24
CA LEU A 104 5.03 -10.94 -16.16
C LEU A 104 5.60 -12.00 -17.09
N CYS A 105 5.99 -13.15 -16.55
CA CYS A 105 6.39 -14.31 -17.33
C CYS A 105 5.27 -15.35 -17.30
N SER A 106 4.88 -15.90 -18.45
CA SER A 106 3.82 -16.89 -18.52
C SER A 106 4.09 -17.99 -19.55
N LEU A 107 3.49 -19.16 -19.30
CA LEU A 107 3.31 -20.20 -20.32
C LEU A 107 2.34 -19.68 -21.39
N SER A 108 2.54 -20.05 -22.65
CA SER A 108 1.55 -19.78 -23.69
C SER A 108 0.25 -20.57 -23.44
N ASP A 109 -0.86 -20.09 -23.98
CA ASP A 109 -2.17 -20.76 -23.84
C ASP A 109 -2.20 -22.16 -24.48
N SER A 110 -1.24 -22.47 -25.37
CA SER A 110 -1.10 -23.77 -26.00
C SER A 110 -0.37 -24.82 -25.16
N VAL A 111 0.29 -24.41 -24.07
CA VAL A 111 1.03 -25.31 -23.18
C VAL A 111 0.16 -25.64 -21.97
N ASP A 112 -0.16 -26.92 -21.80
CA ASP A 112 -0.86 -27.42 -20.62
C ASP A 112 0.07 -27.48 -19.41
N SER A 113 -0.51 -27.35 -18.22
CA SER A 113 0.23 -27.53 -16.96
C SER A 113 0.40 -29.02 -16.65
N ASP A 114 1.59 -29.41 -16.21
CA ASP A 114 1.96 -30.76 -15.78
C ASP A 114 1.49 -31.06 -14.34
N GLY A 115 1.19 -30.03 -13.54
CA GLY A 115 0.77 -30.15 -12.16
C GLY A 115 0.28 -28.83 -11.54
N GLU A 116 0.69 -28.59 -10.29
CA GLU A 116 0.32 -27.40 -9.49
C GLU A 116 1.24 -26.20 -9.74
N GLU A 117 2.09 -26.22 -10.77
CA GLU A 117 2.94 -25.08 -11.10
C GLU A 117 2.12 -23.85 -11.52
N PRO A 118 2.59 -22.64 -11.21
CA PRO A 118 1.94 -21.43 -11.69
C PRO A 118 2.03 -21.32 -13.21
N ARG A 119 0.92 -20.97 -13.88
CA ARG A 119 0.94 -20.61 -15.32
C ARG A 119 1.62 -19.28 -15.59
N SER A 120 1.65 -18.39 -14.61
CA SER A 120 2.30 -17.10 -14.68
C SER A 120 2.98 -16.71 -13.37
N VAL A 121 4.11 -16.04 -13.49
CA VAL A 121 4.94 -15.58 -12.37
C VAL A 121 5.36 -14.14 -12.60
N LEU A 122 5.57 -13.41 -11.51
CA LEU A 122 6.12 -12.07 -11.55
C LEU A 122 7.65 -12.17 -11.38
N LEU A 123 8.39 -11.71 -12.38
CA LEU A 123 9.83 -11.51 -12.31
C LEU A 123 10.11 -10.09 -11.85
N ARG A 124 10.77 -9.97 -10.70
CA ARG A 124 11.28 -8.68 -10.19
C ARG A 124 12.79 -8.66 -10.31
N LEU A 125 13.31 -7.68 -11.05
CA LEU A 125 14.74 -7.40 -11.12
C LEU A 125 15.09 -6.21 -10.23
N TYR A 126 16.10 -6.42 -9.39
CA TYR A 126 16.63 -5.42 -8.48
C TYR A 126 17.18 -4.23 -9.26
N GLY A 127 16.66 -3.03 -8.98
CA GLY A 127 17.23 -1.78 -9.51
C GLY A 127 18.51 -1.38 -8.77
N ALA A 128 19.23 -0.39 -9.33
CA ALA A 128 20.44 0.16 -8.71
C ALA A 128 20.19 0.84 -7.34
N ILE A 129 18.92 1.10 -6.98
CA ILE A 129 18.50 1.81 -5.77
C ILE A 129 18.59 0.95 -4.50
N LEU A 130 18.75 -0.37 -4.62
CA LEU A 130 19.00 -1.27 -3.47
C LEU A 130 20.32 -0.98 -2.71
N GLN A 131 21.12 -0.02 -3.17
CA GLN A 131 22.29 0.49 -2.45
C GLN A 131 21.97 1.58 -1.41
N MET A 132 20.74 2.10 -1.34
CA MET A 132 20.42 3.30 -0.54
C MET A 132 19.55 3.05 0.71
N SER A 133 18.78 1.95 0.79
CA SER A 133 17.74 1.77 1.84
C SER A 133 18.29 1.25 3.20
N CYS A 134 19.60 1.22 3.39
CA CYS A 134 20.22 0.69 4.62
C CYS A 134 21.29 1.61 5.20
N ASN A 135 21.01 2.91 5.34
CA ASN A 135 21.76 3.73 6.31
C ASN A 135 21.27 3.41 7.73
N LYS A 136 21.58 2.19 8.19
CA LYS A 136 21.44 1.80 9.60
C LYS A 136 22.59 2.41 10.40
N GLY A 137 22.48 3.69 10.68
CA GLY A 137 22.98 4.34 11.89
C GLY A 137 24.39 4.00 12.42
N ASP A 138 25.40 3.85 11.57
CA ASP A 138 26.81 3.99 11.99
C ASP A 138 27.55 4.84 10.95
N SER A 139 27.75 6.12 11.30
CA SER A 139 28.66 7.01 10.58
C SER A 139 30.08 6.69 11.03
N THR A 140 30.85 6.02 10.17
CA THR A 140 32.29 6.26 9.90
C THR A 140 32.97 5.04 9.26
N GLN A 141 32.82 4.82 7.94
CA GLN A 141 33.97 4.43 7.10
C GLN A 141 33.69 4.45 5.58
N SER A 142 34.80 4.58 4.87
CA SER A 142 34.97 4.91 3.45
C SER A 142 34.27 4.01 2.41
N ASN A 143 34.09 4.56 1.20
CA ASN A 143 33.79 4.01 -0.15
C ASN A 143 34.08 2.53 -0.53
N LYS A 144 34.63 1.69 0.34
CA LYS A 144 34.64 0.22 0.21
C LYS A 144 33.38 -0.45 0.78
N GLU A 145 32.56 0.27 1.56
CA GLU A 145 31.36 -0.26 2.22
C GLU A 145 30.09 -0.34 1.34
N ASN A 146 30.05 0.36 0.21
CA ASN A 146 28.85 0.39 -0.66
C ASN A 146 28.49 -0.99 -1.22
N GLN A 147 29.47 -1.88 -1.38
CA GLN A 147 29.25 -3.24 -1.90
C GLN A 147 28.75 -4.20 -0.80
N THR A 148 29.26 -4.06 0.43
CA THR A 148 28.81 -4.83 1.60
C THR A 148 27.43 -4.37 2.09
N GLN A 149 27.13 -3.07 2.07
CA GLN A 149 25.82 -2.53 2.46
C GLN A 149 24.68 -2.97 1.52
N GLY A 150 24.92 -2.96 0.20
CA GLY A 150 23.94 -3.48 -0.77
C GLY A 150 23.69 -4.99 -0.60
N THR A 151 24.71 -5.75 -0.18
CA THR A 151 24.58 -7.18 0.10
C THR A 151 23.75 -7.42 1.37
N GLU A 152 23.96 -6.64 2.43
CA GLU A 152 23.16 -6.73 3.66
C GLU A 152 21.69 -6.38 3.39
N ALA A 153 21.42 -5.30 2.66
CA ALA A 153 20.06 -4.90 2.27
C ALA A 153 19.33 -6.02 1.52
N MET A 154 19.99 -6.62 0.52
CA MET A 154 19.44 -7.73 -0.27
C MET A 154 19.14 -8.96 0.60
N ILE A 155 20.01 -9.30 1.56
CA ILE A 155 19.80 -10.42 2.48
C ILE A 155 18.56 -10.14 3.35
N LEU A 156 18.46 -8.94 3.92
CA LEU A 156 17.36 -8.57 4.80
C LEU A 156 16.02 -8.56 4.05
N GLU A 157 15.98 -8.00 2.84
CA GLU A 157 14.80 -8.01 1.99
C GLU A 157 14.41 -9.44 1.59
N SER A 158 15.38 -10.27 1.23
CA SER A 158 15.14 -11.68 0.88
C SER A 158 14.54 -12.47 2.06
N VAL A 159 15.09 -12.28 3.26
CA VAL A 159 14.56 -12.90 4.49
C VAL A 159 13.16 -12.36 4.80
N MET A 160 12.94 -11.07 4.64
CA MET A 160 11.62 -10.45 4.86
C MET A 160 10.57 -11.04 3.93
N PHE A 161 10.87 -11.05 2.63
CA PHE A 161 9.95 -11.54 1.60
C PHE A 161 9.63 -13.03 1.80
N ALA A 162 10.63 -13.85 2.08
CA ALA A 162 10.43 -15.27 2.35
C ALA A 162 9.51 -15.50 3.57
N ILE A 163 9.68 -14.76 4.67
CA ILE A 163 8.81 -14.89 5.85
C ILE A 163 7.38 -14.43 5.55
N LEU A 164 7.21 -13.37 4.75
CA LEU A 164 5.89 -12.87 4.35
C LEU A 164 5.15 -13.87 3.45
N ALA A 165 5.87 -14.49 2.52
CA ALA A 165 5.34 -15.56 1.67
C ALA A 165 4.88 -16.77 2.50
N GLU A 166 5.72 -17.24 3.43
CA GLU A 166 5.40 -18.39 4.30
C GLU A 166 4.24 -18.14 5.28
N ARG A 167 3.95 -16.87 5.58
CA ARG A 167 2.84 -16.48 6.45
C ARG A 167 1.58 -16.07 5.69
N GLU A 168 1.57 -16.20 4.37
CA GLU A 168 0.45 -15.79 3.50
C GLU A 168 0.08 -14.29 3.65
N LEU A 169 1.08 -13.46 3.99
CA LEU A 169 0.94 -12.00 4.14
C LEU A 169 1.50 -11.23 2.94
N GLY A 170 2.06 -11.95 1.96
CA GLY A 170 2.53 -11.41 0.69
C GLY A 170 2.49 -12.49 -0.40
N PRO A 171 2.95 -12.17 -1.62
CA PRO A 171 3.00 -13.12 -2.73
C PRO A 171 3.89 -14.33 -2.40
N LYS A 172 3.54 -15.52 -2.89
CA LYS A 172 4.44 -16.69 -2.77
C LYS A 172 5.78 -16.39 -3.43
N LEU A 173 6.84 -16.95 -2.86
CA LEU A 173 8.19 -16.86 -3.40
C LEU A 173 8.55 -18.15 -4.13
N TYR A 174 8.85 -18.06 -5.43
CA TYR A 174 9.22 -19.22 -6.24
C TYR A 174 10.72 -19.36 -6.45
N GLY A 175 11.48 -18.26 -6.41
CA GLY A 175 12.93 -18.32 -6.59
C GLY A 175 13.61 -17.01 -6.23
N ILE A 176 14.86 -17.10 -5.75
CA ILE A 176 15.73 -15.95 -5.46
C ILE A 176 17.07 -16.18 -6.16
N PHE A 177 17.59 -15.11 -6.78
CA PHE A 177 18.91 -15.07 -7.40
C PHE A 177 19.52 -13.67 -7.25
N PRO A 178 20.84 -13.49 -7.49
CA PRO A 178 21.51 -12.22 -7.24
C PRO A 178 20.90 -11.00 -7.97
N GLN A 179 20.28 -11.23 -9.14
CA GLN A 179 19.67 -10.18 -9.95
C GLN A 179 18.22 -9.87 -9.58
N GLY A 180 17.55 -10.72 -8.78
CA GLY A 180 16.12 -10.57 -8.56
C GLY A 180 15.45 -11.79 -7.93
N ARG A 181 14.13 -11.88 -8.12
CA ARG A 181 13.31 -12.97 -7.61
C ARG A 181 12.12 -13.26 -8.51
N LEU A 182 11.61 -14.47 -8.39
CA LEU A 182 10.34 -14.92 -8.97
C LEU A 182 9.30 -15.01 -7.87
N GLU A 183 8.20 -14.29 -8.07
CA GLU A 183 7.10 -14.15 -7.12
C GLU A 183 5.79 -14.65 -7.75
N GLN A 184 4.80 -14.93 -6.93
CA GLN A 184 3.43 -15.14 -7.38
C GLN A 184 2.91 -13.89 -8.09
N TYR A 185 2.44 -14.07 -9.33
CA TYR A 185 1.62 -13.05 -9.96
C TYR A 185 0.22 -13.08 -9.36
N ILE A 186 -0.24 -11.92 -8.88
CA ILE A 186 -1.55 -11.76 -8.25
C ILE A 186 -2.40 -10.85 -9.14
N PRO A 187 -3.40 -11.41 -9.86
CA PRO A 187 -4.33 -10.61 -10.65
C PRO A 187 -5.09 -9.62 -9.76
N SER A 188 -4.72 -8.35 -9.88
CA SER A 188 -5.16 -7.29 -8.98
C SER A 188 -5.01 -5.93 -9.63
N ARG A 189 -5.59 -4.91 -9.00
CA ARG A 189 -5.25 -3.51 -9.24
C ARG A 189 -4.82 -2.85 -7.94
N LYS A 190 -4.08 -1.75 -8.04
CA LYS A 190 -3.84 -0.86 -6.89
C LYS A 190 -5.14 -0.17 -6.50
N LEU A 191 -5.21 0.28 -5.26
CA LEU A 191 -6.28 1.19 -4.84
C LEU A 191 -6.03 2.59 -5.39
N ASP A 192 -7.10 3.33 -5.61
CA ASP A 192 -7.06 4.76 -5.84
C ASP A 192 -7.10 5.49 -4.48
N THR A 193 -6.53 6.69 -4.40
CA THR A 193 -6.47 7.51 -3.18
C THR A 193 -7.85 7.71 -2.57
N SER A 194 -8.86 7.95 -3.41
CA SER A 194 -10.25 8.14 -2.99
C SER A 194 -10.86 6.92 -2.28
N GLU A 195 -10.37 5.71 -2.60
CA GLU A 195 -10.89 4.46 -2.06
C GLU A 195 -10.45 4.20 -0.62
N LEU A 196 -9.34 4.79 -0.18
CA LEU A 196 -8.86 4.69 1.21
C LEU A 196 -9.92 5.14 2.22
N SER A 197 -10.76 6.10 1.81
CA SER A 197 -11.83 6.65 2.65
C SER A 197 -13.07 5.77 2.78
N HIS A 198 -13.20 4.72 1.96
CA HIS A 198 -14.36 3.83 1.99
C HIS A 198 -14.32 2.96 3.26
N PRO A 199 -15.39 2.95 4.10
CA PRO A 199 -15.36 2.27 5.38
C PRO A 199 -14.99 0.78 5.33
N PRO A 200 -15.44 -0.03 4.35
CA PRO A 200 -15.02 -1.43 4.25
C PRO A 200 -13.54 -1.60 3.90
N ILE A 201 -13.01 -0.74 3.01
CA ILE A 201 -11.59 -0.76 2.62
C ILE A 201 -10.73 -0.32 3.81
N SER A 202 -11.07 0.80 4.43
CA SER A 202 -10.38 1.33 5.62
C SER A 202 -10.35 0.31 6.77
N ALA A 203 -11.46 -0.39 7.01
CA ALA A 203 -11.53 -1.47 8.01
C ALA A 203 -10.58 -2.62 7.67
N GLU A 204 -10.59 -3.09 6.42
CA GLU A 204 -9.73 -4.19 6.01
C GLU A 204 -8.24 -3.79 6.05
N VAL A 205 -7.88 -2.57 5.63
CA VAL A 205 -6.50 -2.06 5.77
C VAL A 205 -6.07 -2.07 7.24
N ALA A 206 -6.94 -1.64 8.16
CA ALA A 206 -6.67 -1.66 9.59
C ALA A 206 -6.38 -3.09 10.11
N GLU A 207 -7.17 -4.08 9.67
CA GLU A 207 -6.98 -5.49 10.03
C GLU A 207 -5.68 -6.06 9.44
N LYS A 208 -5.36 -5.75 8.19
CA LYS A 208 -4.09 -6.18 7.55
C LYS A 208 -2.88 -5.56 8.23
N MET A 209 -2.95 -4.28 8.57
CA MET A 209 -1.88 -3.58 9.29
C MET A 209 -1.69 -4.13 10.71
N ALA A 210 -2.76 -4.46 11.42
CA ALA A 210 -2.68 -5.10 12.74
C ALA A 210 -1.97 -6.45 12.68
N LYS A 211 -2.28 -7.29 11.67
CA LYS A 211 -1.59 -8.56 11.41
C LYS A 211 -0.11 -8.36 11.07
N PHE A 212 0.20 -7.35 10.26
CA PHE A 212 1.57 -6.99 9.93
C PHE A 212 2.36 -6.58 11.19
N HIS A 213 1.79 -5.73 12.04
CA HIS A 213 2.38 -5.28 13.30
C HIS A 213 2.63 -6.42 14.31
N ALA A 214 1.81 -7.48 14.28
CA ALA A 214 1.98 -8.65 15.14
C ALA A 214 3.17 -9.55 14.74
N MET A 215 3.80 -9.30 13.60
CA MET A 215 4.87 -10.15 13.10
C MET A 215 6.14 -10.11 13.96
N ARG A 216 6.65 -11.30 14.25
CA ARG A 216 7.99 -11.50 14.81
C ARG A 216 8.98 -11.70 13.66
N MET A 217 9.76 -10.67 13.39
CA MET A 217 10.76 -10.65 12.33
C MET A 217 12.18 -10.68 12.92
N PRO A 218 13.15 -11.34 12.26
CA PRO A 218 14.52 -11.49 12.74
C PRO A 218 15.38 -10.23 12.48
N PHE A 219 14.81 -9.05 12.71
CA PHE A 219 15.48 -7.75 12.52
C PHE A 219 15.72 -7.04 13.86
N ASN A 220 16.51 -5.96 13.83
CA ASN A 220 16.72 -5.09 14.99
C ASN A 220 15.36 -4.56 15.48
N LYS A 221 15.12 -4.64 16.80
CA LYS A 221 13.87 -4.24 17.46
C LYS A 221 13.89 -2.81 17.98
N GLU A 222 15.05 -2.16 17.97
CA GLU A 222 15.17 -0.76 18.37
C GLU A 222 14.58 0.15 17.28
N PRO A 223 13.70 1.11 17.61
CA PRO A 223 13.01 1.98 16.64
C PRO A 223 13.93 3.12 16.15
N LYS A 224 15.14 2.77 15.72
CA LYS A 224 16.16 3.72 15.23
C LYS A 224 15.90 4.18 13.80
N TRP A 225 15.04 3.48 13.06
CA TRP A 225 14.81 3.73 11.64
C TRP A 225 14.32 5.17 11.37
N LEU A 226 13.30 5.63 12.10
CA LEU A 226 12.68 6.92 11.85
C LEU A 226 13.66 8.10 12.05
N PHE A 227 14.18 8.24 13.28
CA PHE A 227 15.06 9.35 13.60
C PHE A 227 16.46 9.17 13.03
N GLY A 228 16.99 7.95 12.95
CA GLY A 228 18.27 7.68 12.31
C GLY A 228 18.26 8.05 10.84
N THR A 229 17.18 7.74 10.12
CA THR A 229 17.04 8.16 8.71
C THR A 229 16.98 9.67 8.59
N MET A 230 16.17 10.35 9.42
CA MET A 230 16.10 11.82 9.43
C MET A 230 17.45 12.47 9.75
N ASP A 231 18.19 11.97 10.75
CA ASP A 231 19.48 12.51 11.17
C ASP A 231 20.54 12.34 10.08
N ASN A 232 20.55 11.20 9.39
CA ASN A 232 21.47 10.97 8.27
C ASN A 232 21.25 11.95 7.11
N VAL A 233 20.02 12.44 6.88
CA VAL A 233 19.74 13.47 5.86
C VAL A 233 20.45 14.79 6.20
N ASN A 234 20.53 15.14 7.48
CA ASN A 234 21.17 16.36 7.95
C ASN A 234 22.68 16.35 7.68
N GLU A 235 23.35 15.23 7.93
CA GLU A 235 24.81 15.13 7.82
C GLU A 235 25.32 15.03 6.37
N SER A 236 24.56 14.36 5.49
CA SER A 236 25.11 13.89 4.22
C SER A 236 24.95 14.87 3.04
N HIS A 237 23.90 15.70 3.00
CA HIS A 237 23.53 16.33 1.72
C HIS A 237 23.02 17.78 1.76
N ILE A 238 22.85 18.44 2.92
CA ILE A 238 22.22 19.77 2.92
C ILE A 238 22.86 20.78 3.90
N THR A 239 23.90 21.49 3.45
CA THR A 239 24.54 22.62 4.16
C THR A 239 23.77 23.95 4.03
N SER A 240 22.44 23.90 4.01
CA SER A 240 21.59 25.09 3.88
C SER A 240 21.04 25.50 5.23
N SER A 241 21.12 26.79 5.58
CA SER A 241 20.52 27.37 6.80
C SER A 241 19.02 27.07 6.94
N VAL A 242 18.33 26.81 5.82
CA VAL A 242 16.92 26.40 5.79
C VAL A 242 16.74 25.02 6.41
N CYS A 243 17.66 24.07 6.21
CA CYS A 243 17.56 22.74 6.79
C CYS A 243 17.77 22.75 8.31
N GLU A 244 18.74 23.51 8.83
CA GLU A 244 18.91 23.65 10.27
C GLU A 244 17.64 24.19 10.95
N GLN A 245 16.98 25.18 10.32
CA GLN A 245 15.70 25.71 10.80
C GLN A 245 14.58 24.67 10.72
N VAL A 246 14.49 23.92 9.62
CA VAL A 246 13.50 22.83 9.47
C VAL A 246 13.74 21.72 10.51
N PHE A 247 14.96 21.24 10.70
CA PHE A 247 15.32 20.25 11.72
C PHE A 247 15.04 20.74 13.14
N SER A 248 15.34 21.99 13.45
CA SER A 248 15.00 22.59 14.75
C SER A 248 13.49 22.65 15.00
N SER A 249 12.69 22.64 13.92
CA SER A 249 11.23 22.68 13.99
C SER A 249 10.60 21.31 14.27
N LEU A 250 11.34 20.20 14.11
CA LEU A 250 10.89 18.85 14.44
C LEU A 250 10.64 18.74 15.94
N SER A 251 9.42 18.38 16.32
CA SER A 251 9.03 18.30 17.73
C SER A 251 9.44 16.95 18.33
N ARG A 252 10.74 16.63 18.39
CA ARG A 252 11.23 15.36 18.95
C ARG A 252 10.72 15.11 20.37
N SER A 253 10.77 16.14 21.21
CA SER A 253 10.26 16.08 22.58
C SER A 253 8.77 15.70 22.67
N LEU A 254 7.96 16.08 21.69
CA LEU A 254 6.55 15.69 21.63
C LEU A 254 6.39 14.20 21.34
N LEU A 255 7.20 13.65 20.43
CA LEU A 255 7.19 12.23 20.10
C LEU A 255 7.77 11.40 21.24
N ASP A 256 8.83 11.88 21.90
CA ASP A 256 9.41 11.24 23.10
C ASP A 256 8.40 11.18 24.24
N SER A 257 7.52 12.18 24.37
CA SER A 257 6.45 12.21 25.36
C SER A 257 5.15 11.52 24.91
N THR A 258 5.15 10.84 23.76
CA THR A 258 3.98 10.17 23.20
C THR A 258 4.24 8.67 23.14
N PRO A 259 3.75 7.89 24.12
CA PRO A 259 3.93 6.45 24.12
C PRO A 259 3.36 5.82 22.85
N SER A 260 4.18 5.05 22.14
CA SER A 260 3.74 4.23 21.01
C SER A 260 4.48 2.90 21.04
N PRO A 261 3.78 1.76 20.98
CA PRO A 261 4.42 0.45 20.94
C PRO A 261 5.34 0.32 19.73
N VAL A 262 6.51 -0.30 19.94
CA VAL A 262 7.41 -0.68 18.85
C VAL A 262 6.95 -2.00 18.26
N VAL A 263 6.60 -1.98 16.98
CA VAL A 263 6.06 -3.11 16.22
C VAL A 263 6.76 -3.20 14.86
N PHE A 264 6.56 -4.28 14.11
CA PHE A 264 7.08 -4.36 12.75
C PHE A 264 6.15 -3.60 11.81
N CYS A 265 6.57 -2.41 11.38
CA CYS A 265 5.77 -1.48 10.57
C CYS A 265 6.08 -1.61 9.09
N HIS A 266 5.09 -1.35 8.25
CA HIS A 266 5.23 -1.22 6.80
C HIS A 266 6.01 0.04 6.44
N ASN A 267 5.74 1.14 7.15
CA ASN A 267 6.28 2.50 7.00
C ASN A 267 5.85 3.24 5.72
N ASP A 268 5.36 2.55 4.69
CA ASP A 268 4.86 3.15 3.44
C ASP A 268 3.49 2.59 2.98
N CYS A 269 2.49 2.60 3.87
CA CYS A 269 1.16 2.05 3.59
C CYS A 269 0.27 3.00 2.77
N GLN A 270 0.72 3.40 1.58
CA GLN A 270 -0.04 4.18 0.57
C GLN A 270 -0.91 3.28 -0.32
N GLU A 271 -1.88 3.85 -1.03
CA GLU A 271 -2.81 3.16 -1.94
C GLU A 271 -2.08 2.38 -3.04
N GLY A 272 -0.94 2.90 -3.52
CA GLY A 272 -0.09 2.24 -4.50
C GLY A 272 0.52 0.90 -4.05
N ASN A 273 0.52 0.65 -2.73
CA ASN A 273 1.05 -0.54 -2.05
C ASN A 273 -0.06 -1.43 -1.47
N ILE A 274 -1.32 -1.15 -1.82
CA ILE A 274 -2.49 -1.94 -1.41
C ILE A 274 -3.16 -2.48 -2.68
N LEU A 275 -3.08 -3.80 -2.85
CA LEU A 275 -3.70 -4.49 -3.97
C LEU A 275 -5.14 -4.87 -3.63
N LEU A 276 -6.09 -4.45 -4.48
CA LEU A 276 -7.42 -5.02 -4.54
C LEU A 276 -7.37 -6.28 -5.41
N LEU A 277 -7.58 -7.43 -4.77
CA LEU A 277 -7.59 -8.73 -5.40
C LEU A 277 -8.84 -8.89 -6.26
N ASN A 278 -8.68 -9.38 -7.49
CA ASN A 278 -9.82 -9.73 -8.34
C ASN A 278 -10.58 -10.88 -7.69
N ALA A 279 -11.74 -10.58 -7.09
CA ALA A 279 -12.57 -11.56 -6.42
C ALA A 279 -13.10 -12.59 -7.44
N GLN A 280 -12.46 -13.76 -7.54
CA GLN A 280 -13.04 -14.88 -8.27
C GLN A 280 -14.23 -15.49 -7.52
N ASN A 281 -14.32 -15.27 -6.19
CA ASN A 281 -15.46 -15.64 -5.36
C ASN A 281 -15.95 -14.46 -4.52
N THR A 282 -17.26 -14.24 -4.50
CA THR A 282 -17.92 -13.14 -3.78
C THR A 282 -18.02 -13.37 -2.27
N GLU A 283 -17.64 -14.56 -1.77
CA GLU A 283 -17.67 -14.94 -0.35
C GLU A 283 -16.40 -14.58 0.42
N ASP A 284 -15.30 -14.23 -0.26
CA ASP A 284 -14.05 -13.86 0.41
C ASP A 284 -14.19 -12.51 1.13
N ARG A 285 -14.09 -12.58 2.46
CA ARG A 285 -14.11 -11.41 3.34
C ARG A 285 -12.84 -10.57 3.26
N GLN A 286 -11.76 -11.10 2.69
CA GLN A 286 -10.49 -10.41 2.56
C GLN A 286 -10.15 -10.22 1.08
N LYS A 287 -10.13 -8.96 0.64
CA LYS A 287 -9.91 -8.55 -0.75
C LYS A 287 -8.65 -7.71 -0.92
N LEU A 288 -7.97 -7.37 0.15
CA LEU A 288 -6.77 -6.54 0.13
C LEU A 288 -5.51 -7.33 0.47
N MET A 289 -4.42 -6.95 -0.19
CA MET A 289 -3.08 -7.42 0.13
C MET A 289 -2.13 -6.22 0.19
N LEU A 290 -1.37 -6.12 1.29
CA LEU A 290 -0.26 -5.16 1.39
C LEU A 290 0.93 -5.72 0.62
N ILE A 291 1.65 -4.86 -0.08
CA ILE A 291 2.85 -5.22 -0.86
C ILE A 291 3.92 -4.12 -0.72
N ASP A 292 5.10 -4.37 -1.27
CA ASP A 292 6.21 -3.42 -1.34
C ASP A 292 6.77 -2.99 0.02
N PHE A 293 7.43 -3.95 0.68
CA PHE A 293 7.92 -3.84 2.05
C PHE A 293 9.33 -3.23 2.16
N GLU A 294 9.76 -2.43 1.17
CA GLU A 294 11.14 -1.94 1.07
C GLU A 294 11.56 -1.01 2.23
N TYR A 295 10.59 -0.30 2.81
CA TYR A 295 10.80 0.57 3.97
C TYR A 295 10.47 -0.12 5.31
N SER A 296 10.05 -1.39 5.30
CA SER A 296 9.57 -2.06 6.51
C SER A 296 10.67 -2.27 7.55
N SER A 297 10.35 -1.95 8.81
CA SER A 297 11.29 -2.06 9.92
C SER A 297 10.55 -2.09 11.26
N TYR A 298 11.24 -2.44 12.36
CA TYR A 298 10.67 -2.16 13.67
C TYR A 298 10.64 -0.66 13.91
N ASN A 299 9.44 -0.12 14.10
CA ASN A 299 9.19 1.30 14.27
C ASN A 299 7.98 1.49 15.21
N TYR A 300 7.65 2.74 15.51
CA TYR A 300 6.49 3.09 16.32
C TYR A 300 5.20 2.82 15.55
N ARG A 301 4.25 2.10 16.15
CA ARG A 301 2.90 1.87 15.59
C ARG A 301 2.23 3.16 15.15
N GLY A 302 2.40 4.22 15.95
CA GLY A 302 1.83 5.53 15.69
C GLY A 302 2.30 6.09 14.34
N PHE A 303 3.54 5.82 13.95
CA PHE A 303 4.09 6.24 12.66
C PHE A 303 3.36 5.58 11.50
N ASP A 304 3.19 4.25 11.51
CA ASP A 304 2.63 3.54 10.36
C ASP A 304 1.16 3.94 10.10
N ILE A 305 0.37 4.05 11.18
CA ILE A 305 -1.04 4.47 11.09
C ILE A 305 -1.15 5.96 10.77
N GLY A 306 -0.35 6.80 11.43
CA GLY A 306 -0.30 8.24 11.16
C GLY A 306 0.13 8.53 9.73
N ASN A 307 1.09 7.77 9.20
CA ASN A 307 1.53 7.83 7.82
C ASN A 307 0.41 7.44 6.86
N HIS A 308 -0.26 6.30 7.10
CA HIS A 308 -1.39 5.88 6.28
C HIS A 308 -2.49 6.96 6.23
N PHE A 309 -2.81 7.61 7.35
CA PHE A 309 -3.76 8.73 7.37
C PHE A 309 -3.28 9.96 6.59
N CYS A 310 -1.96 10.22 6.57
CA CYS A 310 -1.41 11.28 5.72
C CYS A 310 -1.65 11.00 4.24
N GLU A 311 -1.51 9.75 3.79
CA GLU A 311 -1.66 9.36 2.37
C GLU A 311 -3.08 9.60 1.82
N TRP A 312 -4.10 9.71 2.67
CA TRP A 312 -5.45 10.10 2.22
C TRP A 312 -5.50 11.49 1.59
N MET A 313 -4.50 12.34 1.84
CA MET A 313 -4.42 13.69 1.29
C MET A 313 -3.65 13.77 -0.02
N TYR A 314 -2.88 12.76 -0.39
CA TYR A 314 -1.94 12.83 -1.51
C TYR A 314 -2.39 11.86 -2.60
N ASP A 315 -2.65 12.38 -3.79
CA ASP A 315 -2.99 11.57 -4.94
C ASP A 315 -1.85 11.60 -5.95
N TYR A 316 -1.29 10.43 -6.25
CA TYR A 316 -0.14 10.30 -7.15
C TYR A 316 -0.53 9.92 -8.58
N ASP A 317 -1.82 9.67 -8.87
CA ASP A 317 -2.32 9.36 -10.21
C ASP A 317 -2.60 10.64 -11.00
N CYS A 318 -1.54 11.40 -11.29
CA CYS A 318 -1.61 12.69 -11.98
C CYS A 318 -0.69 12.70 -13.21
N ASP A 319 -1.26 12.88 -14.39
CA ASP A 319 -0.51 12.90 -15.67
C ASP A 319 0.30 14.19 -15.91
N GLU A 320 0.02 15.26 -15.16
CA GLU A 320 0.65 16.57 -15.32
C GLU A 320 1.55 16.92 -14.13
N PHE A 321 2.64 17.64 -14.39
CA PHE A 321 3.52 18.18 -13.35
C PHE A 321 2.69 18.97 -12.31
N PRO A 322 2.86 18.74 -11.00
CA PRO A 322 3.99 18.07 -10.34
C PRO A 322 3.87 16.54 -10.20
N TYR A 323 2.94 15.91 -10.91
CA TYR A 323 2.64 14.46 -10.88
C TYR A 323 2.08 13.98 -9.53
N PHE A 324 1.50 14.90 -8.77
CA PHE A 324 0.66 14.60 -7.62
C PHE A 324 -0.31 15.76 -7.38
N SER A 325 -1.40 15.49 -6.67
CA SER A 325 -2.31 16.50 -6.15
C SER A 325 -2.48 16.35 -4.64
N VAL A 326 -2.88 17.43 -3.96
CA VAL A 326 -3.05 17.45 -2.51
C VAL A 326 -4.42 17.99 -2.15
N ASN A 327 -5.17 17.20 -1.39
CA ASN A 327 -6.40 17.62 -0.75
C ASN A 327 -6.28 17.51 0.76
N THR A 328 -5.93 18.61 1.43
CA THR A 328 -5.81 18.64 2.90
C THR A 328 -7.12 18.36 3.63
N GLN A 329 -8.27 18.55 2.97
CA GLN A 329 -9.59 18.23 3.53
C GLN A 329 -9.91 16.73 3.47
N ALA A 330 -9.13 15.94 2.73
CA ALA A 330 -9.30 14.49 2.66
C ALA A 330 -8.63 13.74 3.83
N TYR A 331 -7.86 14.42 4.68
CA TYR A 331 -7.35 13.82 5.93
C TYR A 331 -8.52 13.23 6.74
N PRO A 332 -8.41 11.99 7.24
CA PRO A 332 -9.54 11.31 7.86
C PRO A 332 -10.09 12.12 9.04
N SER A 333 -11.39 12.34 9.03
CA SER A 333 -12.10 12.94 10.16
C SER A 333 -11.93 12.08 11.42
N LYS A 334 -12.15 12.64 12.61
CA LYS A 334 -12.09 11.88 13.87
C LYS A 334 -12.97 10.62 13.82
N ALA A 335 -14.15 10.68 13.20
CA ALA A 335 -15.03 9.52 13.04
C ALA A 335 -14.40 8.41 12.17
N GLN A 336 -13.77 8.77 11.04
CA GLN A 336 -13.07 7.82 10.16
C GLN A 336 -11.83 7.23 10.84
N GLN A 337 -11.07 8.04 11.59
CA GLN A 337 -9.92 7.55 12.34
C GLN A 337 -10.33 6.58 13.44
N LEU A 338 -11.39 6.89 14.20
CA LEU A 338 -11.91 6.00 15.23
C LEU A 338 -12.45 4.69 14.64
N HIS A 339 -13.07 4.75 13.44
CA HIS A 339 -13.48 3.55 12.69
C HIS A 339 -12.27 2.66 12.36
N PHE A 340 -11.20 3.24 11.79
CA PHE A 340 -9.96 2.51 11.50
C PHE A 340 -9.33 1.92 12.78
N ILE A 341 -9.18 2.73 13.83
CA ILE A 341 -8.58 2.33 15.11
C ILE A 341 -9.38 1.20 15.76
N GLU A 342 -10.71 1.24 15.68
CA GLU A 342 -11.56 0.19 16.26
C GLU A 342 -11.34 -1.16 15.59
N HIS A 343 -11.29 -1.20 14.25
CA HIS A 343 -10.97 -2.42 13.50
C HIS A 343 -9.54 -2.91 13.77
N TYR A 344 -8.57 -2.00 13.83
CA TYR A 344 -7.19 -2.32 14.22
C TYR A 344 -7.12 -2.93 15.62
N LEU A 345 -7.82 -2.37 16.61
CA LEU A 345 -7.80 -2.85 17.99
C LEU A 345 -8.52 -4.19 18.15
N ARG A 346 -9.63 -4.41 17.44
CA ARG A 346 -10.29 -5.73 17.41
C ARG A 346 -9.36 -6.83 16.95
N GLU A 347 -8.55 -6.56 15.93
CA GLU A 347 -7.61 -7.54 15.38
C GLU A 347 -6.35 -7.70 16.28
N SER A 348 -5.83 -6.61 16.84
CA SER A 348 -4.56 -6.63 17.59
C SER A 348 -4.69 -6.91 19.09
N HIS A 349 -5.85 -6.64 19.69
CA HIS A 349 -6.09 -6.81 21.12
C HIS A 349 -7.10 -7.93 21.36
N CYS A 350 -6.61 -9.11 21.73
CA CYS A 350 -7.46 -10.24 22.11
C CYS A 350 -8.43 -9.84 23.24
N GLY A 351 -9.73 -10.10 23.06
CA GLY A 351 -10.78 -9.73 24.01
C GLY A 351 -11.17 -8.24 23.99
N PHE A 352 -10.83 -7.48 22.94
CA PHE A 352 -11.25 -6.08 22.83
C PHE A 352 -12.76 -5.89 22.96
N ASP A 353 -13.56 -6.77 22.33
CA ASP A 353 -15.02 -6.72 22.40
C ASP A 353 -15.58 -7.11 23.79
N ASP A 354 -14.78 -7.77 24.64
CA ASP A 354 -15.14 -8.13 26.01
C ASP A 354 -14.88 -6.99 27.02
N LEU A 355 -14.16 -5.95 26.61
CA LEU A 355 -13.88 -4.77 27.44
C LEU A 355 -15.14 -3.93 27.64
N SER A 356 -15.19 -3.17 28.75
CA SER A 356 -16.27 -2.20 28.95
C SER A 356 -16.25 -1.09 27.89
N GLU A 357 -17.41 -0.49 27.61
CA GLU A 357 -17.51 0.64 26.65
C GLU A 357 -16.57 1.80 27.03
N GLU A 358 -16.36 2.03 28.33
CA GLU A 358 -15.46 3.07 28.83
C GLU A 358 -13.99 2.75 28.53
N GLU A 359 -13.56 1.50 28.71
CA GLU A 359 -12.21 1.05 28.37
C GLU A 359 -11.96 1.08 26.88
N GLN A 360 -12.90 0.58 26.06
CA GLN A 360 -12.80 0.66 24.60
C GLN A 360 -12.68 2.12 24.13
N ARG A 361 -13.50 3.02 24.69
CA ARG A 361 -13.43 4.46 24.38
C ARG A 361 -12.09 5.05 24.76
N ARG A 362 -11.56 4.72 25.95
CA ARG A 362 -10.25 5.21 26.40
C ARG A 362 -9.12 4.74 25.48
N LEU A 363 -9.06 3.45 25.15
CA LEU A 363 -8.05 2.91 24.24
C LEU A 363 -8.09 3.58 22.87
N LYS A 364 -9.29 3.79 22.32
CA LYS A 364 -9.47 4.48 21.04
C LYS A 364 -9.01 5.94 21.09
N GLU A 365 -9.32 6.67 22.16
CA GLU A 365 -8.90 8.08 22.32
C GLU A 365 -7.39 8.23 22.57
N ASP A 366 -6.79 7.33 23.35
CA ASP A 366 -5.34 7.31 23.59
C ASP A 366 -4.60 7.06 22.26
N MET A 367 -5.07 6.08 21.48
CA MET A 367 -4.50 5.77 20.17
C MET A 367 -4.77 6.87 19.14
N TYR A 368 -5.93 7.55 19.19
CA TYR A 368 -6.22 8.71 18.36
C TYR A 368 -5.22 9.85 18.59
N GLN A 369 -4.82 10.13 19.84
CA GLN A 369 -3.78 11.12 20.12
C GLN A 369 -2.40 10.66 19.65
N GLU A 370 -2.05 9.38 19.87
CA GLU A 370 -0.79 8.79 19.43
C GLU A 370 -0.58 8.96 17.92
N VAL A 371 -1.50 8.45 17.10
CA VAL A 371 -1.32 8.39 15.64
C VAL A 371 -1.26 9.78 15.00
N ASN A 372 -2.02 10.75 15.51
CA ASN A 372 -1.97 12.13 14.99
C ASN A 372 -0.75 12.93 15.45
N ARG A 373 -0.08 12.53 16.53
CA ARG A 373 1.22 13.11 16.85
C ARG A 373 2.31 12.54 15.96
N PHE A 374 2.22 11.23 15.65
CA PHE A 374 3.16 10.59 14.74
C PHE A 374 2.93 10.89 13.25
N SER A 375 1.74 11.35 12.83
CA SER A 375 1.52 11.90 11.48
C SER A 375 2.40 13.12 11.20
N LEU A 376 2.75 13.90 12.23
CA LEU A 376 3.76 14.96 12.13
C LEU A 376 5.12 14.41 11.70
N ALA A 377 5.51 13.26 12.25
CA ALA A 377 6.76 12.60 11.89
C ALA A 377 6.72 12.09 10.44
N SER A 378 5.57 11.59 9.96
CA SER A 378 5.38 11.21 8.56
C SER A 378 5.59 12.40 7.62
N HIS A 379 4.91 13.52 7.86
CA HIS A 379 5.11 14.72 7.03
C HIS A 379 6.56 15.18 7.01
N PHE A 380 7.21 15.20 8.16
CA PHE A 380 8.60 15.61 8.26
C PHE A 380 9.55 14.66 7.53
N PHE A 381 9.35 13.34 7.70
CA PHE A 381 10.14 12.30 7.07
C PHE A 381 10.07 12.39 5.54
N TRP A 382 8.87 12.38 4.99
CA TRP A 382 8.67 12.39 3.54
C TRP A 382 9.01 13.74 2.90
N GLY A 383 8.89 14.84 3.65
CA GLY A 383 9.40 16.15 3.23
C GLY A 383 10.93 16.15 3.04
N LEU A 384 11.67 15.60 4.00
CA LEU A 384 13.12 15.44 3.90
C LEU A 384 13.54 14.46 2.81
N TRP A 385 12.89 13.30 2.74
CA TRP A 385 13.09 12.31 1.69
C TRP A 385 12.97 12.96 0.30
N SER A 386 11.92 13.77 0.11
CA SER A 386 11.67 14.41 -1.18
C SER A 386 12.72 15.44 -1.55
N ILE A 387 13.25 16.21 -0.58
CA ILE A 387 14.37 17.13 -0.84
C ILE A 387 15.62 16.37 -1.33
N ILE A 388 15.90 15.20 -0.75
CA ILE A 388 17.01 14.36 -1.21
C ILE A 388 16.74 13.85 -2.63
N GLN A 389 15.53 13.32 -2.88
CA GLN A 389 15.17 12.76 -4.18
C GLN A 389 15.21 13.81 -5.30
N ALA A 390 14.91 15.09 -5.01
CA ALA A 390 15.07 16.18 -5.97
C ALA A 390 16.49 16.29 -6.57
N ARG A 391 17.51 15.77 -5.87
CA ARG A 391 18.91 15.77 -6.32
C ARG A 391 19.38 14.44 -6.88
N LEU A 392 18.81 13.33 -6.39
CA LEU A 392 19.31 11.98 -6.68
C LEU A 392 18.47 11.22 -7.69
N SER A 393 17.17 11.47 -7.72
CA SER A 393 16.23 10.72 -8.54
C SER A 393 16.33 11.11 -10.01
N THR A 394 16.20 10.13 -10.89
CA THR A 394 16.05 10.32 -12.34
C THR A 394 14.59 10.34 -12.79
N ILE A 395 13.65 10.14 -11.86
CA ILE A 395 12.21 10.09 -12.14
C ILE A 395 11.66 11.51 -12.25
N GLN A 396 10.79 11.74 -13.23
CA GLN A 396 10.07 13.00 -13.36
C GLN A 396 8.96 13.06 -12.30
N PHE A 397 9.23 13.77 -11.21
CA PHE A 397 8.30 14.03 -10.12
C PHE A 397 8.60 15.41 -9.52
N GLY A 398 7.57 16.15 -9.10
CA GLY A 398 7.71 17.47 -8.49
C GLY A 398 8.21 17.41 -7.05
N TYR A 399 9.42 16.88 -6.82
CA TYR A 399 9.94 16.59 -5.48
C TYR A 399 10.01 17.81 -4.55
N LEU A 400 10.37 18.99 -5.06
CA LEU A 400 10.42 20.20 -4.24
C LEU A 400 9.02 20.70 -3.88
N ASP A 401 8.07 20.64 -4.82
CA ASP A 401 6.66 20.97 -4.57
C ASP A 401 6.05 20.01 -3.55
N TYR A 402 6.38 18.72 -3.65
CA TYR A 402 5.94 17.70 -2.69
C TYR A 402 6.53 17.96 -1.31
N ALA A 403 7.82 18.28 -1.21
CA ALA A 403 8.45 18.61 0.06
C ALA A 403 7.74 19.80 0.73
N LEU A 404 7.47 20.88 -0.01
CA LEU A 404 6.73 22.03 0.48
C LEU A 404 5.33 21.63 0.97
N ALA A 405 4.59 20.82 0.19
CA ALA A 405 3.26 20.34 0.58
C ALA A 405 3.29 19.50 1.87
N ARG A 406 4.29 18.63 2.06
CA ARG A 406 4.45 17.85 3.30
C ARG A 406 4.77 18.78 4.48
N PHE A 407 5.66 19.76 4.33
CA PHE A 407 5.99 20.70 5.42
C PHE A 407 4.83 21.65 5.76
N ASP A 408 4.06 22.10 4.77
CA ASP A 408 2.86 22.90 5.02
C ASP A 408 1.83 22.11 5.85
N ALA A 409 1.59 20.85 5.50
CA ALA A 409 0.74 19.95 6.28
C ALA A 409 1.30 19.70 7.70
N TYR A 410 2.61 19.52 7.85
CA TYR A 410 3.28 19.42 9.15
C TYR A 410 2.96 20.63 10.04
N PHE A 411 3.17 21.86 9.55
CA PHE A 411 2.94 23.06 10.35
C PHE A 411 1.46 23.30 10.64
N GLN A 412 0.54 22.89 9.75
CA GLN A 412 -0.89 22.93 10.00
C GLN A 412 -1.31 21.95 11.11
N GLN A 413 -0.89 20.69 11.00
CA GLN A 413 -1.19 19.67 12.01
C GLN A 413 -0.51 19.96 13.36
N LYS A 414 0.71 20.51 13.36
CA LYS A 414 1.44 20.89 14.58
C LYS A 414 0.65 21.88 15.45
N LYS A 415 -0.11 22.81 14.84
CA LYS A 415 -0.98 23.76 15.57
C LYS A 415 -2.10 23.06 16.34
N ILE A 416 -2.47 21.85 15.95
CA ILE A 416 -3.54 21.05 16.56
C ILE A 416 -2.93 20.11 17.61
N TRP A 417 -1.84 19.42 17.26
CA TRP A 417 -1.35 18.25 18.01
C TRP A 417 -0.15 18.49 18.92
N ALA A 418 0.53 19.64 18.78
CA ALA A 418 1.68 20.00 19.62
C ALA A 418 1.31 20.93 20.80
N LYS A 419 0.05 20.87 21.25
CA LYS A 419 -0.45 21.63 22.41
C LYS A 419 -0.37 20.84 23.71
#